data_AF-A0A0F6TVY3-F1
#
_entry.id   AF-A0A0F6TVY3-F1
#
_cell.length_a   1.000
_cell.length_b   1.000
_cell.length_c   1.000
_cell.angle_alpha   90.00
_cell.angle_beta   90.00
_cell.angle_gamma   90.00
#
_symmetry.space_group_name_H-M   'P 1'
#
loop_
_entity.id
_entity.type
_entity.pdbx_description
1 polymer ?
#
loop_
_entity_poly.entity_id
_entity_poly.type
_entity_poly.pdbx_seq_one_letter_code
_entity_poly.pdbx_strand_id
1 'polypeptide(L)'
;MSENGSNSRQVFLQKIRTQARIEEILYSKAWVNTQRTLKRSGLICVKEQEDGKFEYGQGTFSFHTVRYLYMLHTAAGLINQHKHFPGKVEVAKLYGFSSNIIPPYIIVPLSVRRKAEGFRQMTEKQITDNVDKEPEFSGSLYALLCDVYKKDMEKLNKMIIDLPVTREEIHAAPELSIDIYRKVHSQYVTVFRLFCYECRRLGYFHDLEQPMKAMIRIINSEETEKFHKLSCALFFMLMYWDKDDSLSSFFYWLFIPEAKNFHSKYMNKKTDDFIALVYKKYLSPATKRRKKK
;
A
#
# COMPACT_ATOMS: atom_id res chain seq x y z
N MET A 1 -38.03 5.34 -43.02
CA MET A 1 -36.66 5.04 -42.57
C MET A 1 -35.99 6.36 -42.20
N SER A 2 -35.91 6.68 -40.91
CA SER A 2 -35.31 7.92 -40.42
C SER A 2 -34.44 7.59 -39.20
N GLU A 3 -33.25 7.08 -39.48
CA GLU A 3 -32.17 6.92 -38.51
C GLU A 3 -30.99 7.77 -39.00
N ASN A 4 -30.53 8.69 -38.13
CA ASN A 4 -29.21 9.34 -38.08
C ASN A 4 -29.26 10.79 -37.57
N GLY A 5 -30.12 11.05 -36.57
CA GLY A 5 -30.23 12.31 -35.86
C GLY A 5 -29.78 12.23 -34.41
N SER A 6 -28.79 11.40 -34.06
CA SER A 6 -28.14 11.44 -32.74
C SER A 6 -27.24 12.69 -32.63
N ASN A 7 -27.96 13.82 -32.65
CA ASN A 7 -27.75 15.15 -32.11
C ASN A 7 -26.31 15.53 -31.72
N SER A 8 -25.64 16.31 -32.58
CA SER A 8 -24.33 16.95 -32.32
C SER A 8 -24.24 17.64 -30.94
N ARG A 9 -25.36 18.16 -30.43
CA ARG A 9 -25.49 18.71 -29.08
C ARG A 9 -25.25 17.68 -27.98
N GLN A 10 -25.75 16.46 -28.12
CA GLN A 10 -25.54 15.37 -27.15
C GLN A 10 -24.07 14.95 -27.12
N VAL A 11 -23.43 14.84 -28.29
CA VAL A 11 -21.98 14.56 -28.41
C VAL A 11 -21.16 15.66 -27.74
N PHE A 12 -21.50 16.93 -27.97
CA PHE A 12 -20.83 18.07 -27.35
C PHE A 12 -20.98 18.06 -25.81
N LEU A 13 -22.20 17.87 -25.30
CA LEU A 13 -22.44 17.79 -23.85
C LEU A 13 -21.72 16.61 -23.21
N GLN A 14 -21.62 15.47 -23.89
CA GLN A 14 -20.89 14.31 -23.40
C GLN A 14 -19.39 14.58 -23.31
N LYS A 15 -18.81 15.30 -24.29
CA LYS A 15 -17.40 15.73 -24.24
C LYS A 15 -17.13 16.66 -23.07
N ILE A 16 -18.01 17.63 -22.81
CA ILE A 16 -17.88 18.53 -21.64
C ILE A 16 -17.91 17.74 -20.33
N ARG A 17 -18.88 16.82 -20.16
CA ARG A 17 -19.00 16.00 -18.95
C ARG A 17 -17.77 15.11 -18.73
N THR A 18 -17.28 14.52 -19.81
CA THR A 18 -16.06 13.70 -19.83
C THR A 18 -14.85 14.53 -19.36
N GLN A 19 -14.67 15.71 -19.93
CA GLN A 19 -13.56 16.60 -19.58
C GLN A 19 -13.63 17.05 -18.11
N ALA A 20 -14.81 17.48 -17.65
CA ALA A 20 -15.01 17.87 -16.25
C ALA A 20 -14.71 16.73 -15.28
N ARG A 21 -15.10 15.50 -15.63
CA ARG A 21 -14.79 14.31 -14.82
C ARG A 21 -13.30 14.00 -14.77
N ILE A 22 -12.61 14.08 -15.91
CA ILE A 22 -11.15 13.90 -15.95
C ILE A 22 -10.49 14.94 -15.04
N GLU A 23 -10.87 16.21 -15.15
CA GLU A 23 -10.34 17.29 -14.31
C GLU A 23 -10.57 17.03 -12.82
N GLU A 24 -11.78 16.63 -12.43
CA GLU A 24 -12.10 16.25 -11.05
C GLU A 24 -11.12 15.20 -10.50
N ILE A 25 -10.84 14.16 -11.28
CA ILE A 25 -9.90 13.11 -10.91
C ILE A 25 -8.47 13.64 -10.83
N LEU A 26 -8.01 14.40 -11.83
CA LEU A 26 -6.65 14.93 -11.88
C LEU A 26 -6.34 15.89 -10.72
N TYR A 27 -7.36 16.65 -10.25
CA TYR A 27 -7.24 17.55 -9.10
C TYR A 27 -7.49 16.86 -7.75
N SER A 28 -7.95 15.61 -7.75
CA SER A 28 -8.18 14.86 -6.52
C SER A 28 -6.88 14.66 -5.72
N LYS A 29 -7.02 14.62 -4.39
CA LYS A 29 -5.88 14.36 -3.49
C LYS A 29 -5.25 12.98 -3.74
N ALA A 30 -6.07 11.98 -4.12
CA ALA A 30 -5.61 10.65 -4.43
C ALA A 30 -4.68 10.65 -5.66
N TRP A 31 -5.10 11.31 -6.75
CA TRP A 31 -4.27 11.45 -7.95
C TRP A 31 -2.95 12.17 -7.69
N VAL A 32 -2.99 13.30 -6.98
CA VAL A 32 -1.79 14.08 -6.63
C VAL A 32 -0.81 13.23 -5.81
N ASN A 33 -1.32 12.41 -4.89
CA ASN A 33 -0.49 11.50 -4.09
C ASN A 33 0.05 10.33 -4.91
N THR A 34 -0.73 9.77 -5.83
CA THR A 34 -0.27 8.76 -6.80
C THR A 34 0.89 9.30 -7.64
N GLN A 35 0.73 10.49 -8.22
CA GLN A 35 1.79 11.16 -8.98
C GLN A 35 3.05 11.35 -8.13
N ARG A 36 2.93 11.84 -6.89
CA ARG A 36 4.08 12.01 -5.99
C ARG A 36 4.77 10.69 -5.65
N THR A 37 4.01 9.61 -5.52
CA THR A 37 4.54 8.28 -5.22
C THR A 37 5.36 7.76 -6.39
N LEU A 38 4.81 7.85 -7.61
CA LEU A 38 5.47 7.40 -8.83
C LEU A 38 6.70 8.24 -9.19
N LYS A 39 6.63 9.57 -9.01
CA LYS A 39 7.81 10.44 -9.24
C LYS A 39 9.01 10.03 -8.39
N ARG A 40 8.76 9.63 -7.14
CA ARG A 40 9.82 9.22 -6.19
C ARG A 40 10.28 7.79 -6.39
N SER A 41 9.58 6.98 -7.17
CA SER A 41 9.92 5.57 -7.33
C SER A 41 10.96 5.32 -8.42
N GLY A 42 11.26 6.30 -9.27
CA GLY A 42 12.18 6.15 -10.40
C GLY A 42 11.72 5.09 -11.41
N LEU A 43 10.42 4.83 -11.48
CA LEU A 43 9.87 3.82 -12.39
C LEU A 43 9.55 4.46 -13.73
N ILE A 44 9.75 3.70 -14.81
CA ILE A 44 9.43 4.12 -16.17
C ILE A 44 7.96 3.79 -16.49
N CYS A 45 7.20 4.75 -17.02
CA CYS A 45 5.83 4.49 -17.44
C CYS A 45 5.82 3.75 -18.78
N VAL A 46 5.08 2.65 -18.84
CA VAL A 46 4.92 1.84 -20.05
C VAL A 46 3.46 1.49 -20.27
N LYS A 47 3.10 1.20 -21.53
CA LYS A 47 1.79 0.66 -21.87
C LYS A 47 1.80 -0.84 -21.60
N GLU A 48 0.83 -1.34 -20.84
CA GLU A 48 0.66 -2.79 -20.69
C GLU A 48 0.39 -3.42 -22.07
N GLN A 49 1.17 -4.44 -22.40
CA GLN A 49 0.91 -5.30 -23.55
C GLN A 49 -0.24 -6.25 -23.20
N GLU A 50 -1.09 -6.56 -24.18
CA GLU A 50 -2.30 -7.37 -23.97
C GLU A 50 -1.97 -8.86 -23.71
N ASP A 51 -0.70 -9.25 -23.80
CA ASP A 51 -0.20 -10.61 -23.61
C ASP A 51 -0.06 -11.04 -22.14
N GLY A 52 -0.39 -10.16 -21.18
CA GLY A 52 -0.53 -10.49 -19.76
C GLY A 52 0.78 -10.73 -19.00
N LYS A 53 1.94 -10.42 -19.61
CA LYS A 53 3.27 -10.61 -18.99
C LYS A 53 3.80 -9.34 -18.30
N PHE A 54 2.95 -8.66 -17.53
CA PHE A 54 3.37 -7.50 -16.76
C PHE A 54 3.82 -7.91 -15.36
N GLU A 55 5.12 -7.85 -15.09
CA GLU A 55 5.65 -8.11 -13.75
C GLU A 55 5.76 -6.80 -12.96
N TYR A 56 4.94 -6.67 -11.92
CA TYR A 56 5.02 -5.53 -11.01
C TYR A 56 6.24 -5.64 -10.10
N GLY A 57 6.91 -4.50 -9.90
CA GLY A 57 8.10 -4.39 -9.04
C GLY A 57 9.42 -4.25 -9.80
N GLN A 58 9.43 -4.47 -11.11
CA GLN A 58 10.60 -4.42 -11.99
C GLN A 58 10.68 -3.12 -12.80
N GLY A 59 11.26 -2.07 -12.24
CA GLY A 59 11.71 -0.85 -12.96
C GLY A 59 10.66 -0.01 -13.71
N THR A 60 9.43 -0.50 -13.85
CA THR A 60 8.39 0.07 -14.71
C THR A 60 7.06 0.16 -13.97
N PHE A 61 6.13 0.94 -14.51
CA PHE A 61 4.74 1.00 -14.06
C PHE A 61 3.79 1.26 -15.23
N SER A 62 2.53 0.89 -15.06
CA SER A 62 1.47 1.02 -16.05
C SER A 62 0.27 1.82 -15.54
N PHE A 63 -0.75 2.01 -16.38
CA PHE A 63 -2.03 2.54 -15.91
C PHE A 63 -2.68 1.68 -14.83
N HIS A 64 -2.51 0.35 -14.86
CA HIS A 64 -2.99 -0.51 -13.77
C HIS A 64 -2.31 -0.15 -12.45
N THR A 65 -0.99 0.10 -12.47
CA THR A 65 -0.27 0.56 -11.27
C THR A 65 -0.81 1.93 -10.79
N VAL A 66 -1.12 2.84 -11.72
CA VAL A 66 -1.74 4.15 -11.42
C VAL A 66 -3.10 3.98 -10.74
N ARG A 67 -4.00 3.18 -11.33
CA ARG A 67 -5.33 2.87 -10.79
C ARG A 67 -5.23 2.27 -9.41
N TYR A 68 -4.34 1.29 -9.24
CA TYR A 68 -4.11 0.63 -7.98
C TYR A 68 -3.60 1.58 -6.88
N LEU A 69 -2.58 2.39 -7.17
CA LEU A 69 -2.07 3.40 -6.24
C LEU A 69 -3.12 4.45 -5.90
N TYR A 70 -3.90 4.88 -6.89
CA TYR A 70 -5.02 5.80 -6.69
C TYR A 70 -6.02 5.23 -5.67
N MET A 71 -6.40 3.96 -5.81
CA MET A 71 -7.28 3.27 -4.86
C MET A 71 -6.69 3.19 -3.46
N LEU A 72 -5.41 2.85 -3.33
CA LEU A 72 -4.73 2.81 -2.02
C LEU A 72 -4.67 4.20 -1.36
N HIS A 73 -4.41 5.27 -2.14
CA HIS A 73 -4.38 6.64 -1.61
C HIS A 73 -5.76 7.13 -1.19
N THR A 74 -6.81 6.74 -1.92
CA THR A 74 -8.20 6.97 -1.52
C THR A 74 -8.52 6.29 -0.19
N ALA A 75 -8.19 4.99 -0.06
CA ALA A 75 -8.40 4.24 1.17
C ALA A 75 -7.58 4.80 2.35
N ALA A 76 -6.31 5.13 2.14
CA ALA A 76 -5.47 5.78 3.15
C ALA A 76 -6.05 7.15 3.58
N GLY A 77 -6.62 7.91 2.64
CA GLY A 77 -7.34 9.15 2.92
C GLY A 77 -8.52 8.94 3.87
N LEU A 78 -9.34 7.92 3.63
CA LEU A 78 -10.48 7.58 4.47
C LEU A 78 -10.08 7.13 5.88
N ILE A 79 -9.03 6.30 5.99
CA ILE A 79 -8.49 5.87 7.30
C ILE A 79 -8.01 7.09 8.10
N ASN A 80 -7.30 8.02 7.45
CA ASN A 80 -6.77 9.23 8.09
C ASN A 80 -7.84 10.24 8.54
N GLN A 81 -9.04 10.18 7.96
CA GLN A 81 -10.18 11.00 8.40
C GLN A 81 -10.91 10.37 9.60
N HIS A 82 -10.61 9.12 9.93
CA HIS A 82 -11.32 8.39 10.97
C HIS A 82 -10.79 8.72 12.37
N LYS A 83 -11.65 9.26 13.25
CA LYS A 83 -11.27 9.76 14.59
C LYS A 83 -10.66 8.72 15.53
N HIS A 84 -11.00 7.44 15.35
CA HIS A 84 -10.59 6.35 16.24
C HIS A 84 -9.34 5.58 15.76
N PHE A 85 -8.74 5.95 14.62
CA PHE A 85 -7.47 5.34 14.23
C PHE A 85 -6.32 5.97 15.05
N PRO A 86 -5.43 5.18 15.69
CA PRO A 86 -4.46 5.68 16.67
C PRO A 86 -3.28 6.48 16.06
N GLY A 87 -3.39 6.96 14.83
CA GLY A 87 -2.31 7.66 14.14
C GLY A 87 -2.66 8.06 12.71
N LYS A 88 -1.63 8.24 11.87
CA LYS A 88 -1.80 8.44 10.42
C LYS A 88 -1.24 7.25 9.66
N VAL A 89 -1.80 7.01 8.48
CA VAL A 89 -1.32 6.02 7.51
C VAL A 89 -0.88 6.71 6.22
N GLU A 90 0.05 6.08 5.50
CA GLU A 90 0.49 6.48 4.17
C GLU A 90 0.67 5.24 3.29
N VAL A 91 0.62 5.42 1.97
CA VAL A 91 0.98 4.36 1.03
C VAL A 91 2.50 4.28 0.90
N ALA A 92 3.05 3.08 0.91
CA ALA A 92 4.47 2.83 0.78
C ALA A 92 4.77 1.69 -0.19
N LYS A 93 5.94 1.73 -0.84
CA LYS A 93 6.46 0.64 -1.65
C LYS A 93 6.93 -0.50 -0.74
N LEU A 94 6.62 -1.73 -1.14
CA LEU A 94 7.12 -2.97 -0.56
C LEU A 94 8.34 -3.41 -1.36
N TYR A 95 9.54 -3.22 -0.81
CA TYR A 95 10.77 -3.59 -1.51
C TYR A 95 10.99 -5.10 -1.45
N GLY A 96 11.49 -5.70 -2.54
CA GLY A 96 11.70 -7.15 -2.63
C GLY A 96 10.44 -7.96 -2.92
N PHE A 97 9.27 -7.32 -3.06
CA PHE A 97 8.05 -7.96 -3.54
C PHE A 97 7.92 -7.76 -5.06
N SER A 98 7.81 -8.86 -5.79
CA SER A 98 7.35 -8.87 -7.17
C SER A 98 6.11 -9.74 -7.32
N SER A 99 5.23 -9.36 -8.23
CA SER A 99 4.00 -10.08 -8.51
C SER A 99 3.51 -9.75 -9.90
N ASN A 100 2.87 -10.71 -10.56
CA ASN A 100 2.19 -10.47 -11.84
C ASN A 100 0.74 -10.02 -11.66
N ILE A 101 0.26 -9.94 -10.41
CA ILE A 101 -1.15 -9.71 -10.10
C ILE A 101 -1.33 -8.35 -9.42
N ILE A 102 -0.45 -8.00 -8.47
CA ILE A 102 -0.67 -6.84 -7.60
C ILE A 102 0.60 -5.99 -7.51
N PRO A 103 0.50 -4.66 -7.71
CA PRO A 103 1.62 -3.77 -7.52
C PRO A 103 2.18 -3.79 -6.07
N PRO A 104 3.51 -3.58 -5.89
CA PRO A 104 4.20 -3.71 -4.61
C PRO A 104 3.97 -2.48 -3.71
N TYR A 105 2.72 -2.17 -3.40
CA TYR A 105 2.36 -1.04 -2.54
C TYR A 105 1.36 -1.45 -1.48
N ILE A 106 1.54 -0.91 -0.28
CA ILE A 106 0.75 -1.20 0.91
C ILE A 106 0.39 0.06 1.68
N ILE A 107 -0.69 0.02 2.46
CA ILE A 107 -1.06 1.06 3.42
C ILE A 107 -0.39 0.75 4.77
N VAL A 108 0.42 1.67 5.27
CA VAL A 108 1.21 1.46 6.48
C VAL A 108 1.08 2.62 7.47
N PRO A 109 1.26 2.38 8.78
CA PRO A 109 1.38 3.47 9.75
C PRO A 109 2.55 4.40 9.40
N LEU A 110 2.30 5.71 9.46
CA LEU A 110 3.28 6.75 9.14
C LEU A 110 4.56 6.63 10.00
N SER A 111 4.40 6.25 11.27
CA SER A 111 5.50 6.02 12.21
C SER A 111 6.45 4.92 11.74
N VAL A 112 5.92 3.88 11.09
CA VAL A 112 6.69 2.76 10.55
C VAL A 112 7.32 3.14 9.22
N ARG A 113 6.55 3.73 8.30
CA ARG A 113 7.05 4.12 6.96
C ARG A 113 8.34 4.93 7.03
N ARG A 114 8.37 5.95 7.90
CA ARG A 114 9.54 6.84 8.06
C ARG A 114 10.76 6.09 8.59
N LYS A 115 10.55 5.13 9.48
CA LYS A 115 11.63 4.31 10.05
C LYS A 115 12.14 3.28 9.05
N ALA A 116 11.26 2.59 8.33
CA ALA A 116 11.63 1.65 7.28
C ALA A 116 12.42 2.34 6.16
N GLU A 117 11.95 3.49 5.68
CA GLU A 117 12.67 4.26 4.65
C GLU A 117 14.02 4.79 5.16
N GLY A 118 14.08 5.29 6.40
CA GLY A 118 15.33 5.73 7.01
C GLY A 118 16.34 4.59 7.19
N PHE A 119 15.87 3.40 7.55
CA PHE A 119 16.69 2.21 7.67
C PHE A 119 17.22 1.76 6.30
N ARG A 120 16.33 1.68 5.29
CA ARG A 120 16.69 1.36 3.91
C ARG A 120 17.82 2.27 3.40
N GLN A 121 17.68 3.58 3.55
CA GLN A 121 18.70 4.54 3.12
C GLN A 121 20.04 4.36 3.84
N MET A 122 20.08 3.83 5.06
CA MET A 122 21.34 3.55 5.76
C MET A 122 22.00 2.27 5.25
N THR A 123 21.20 1.25 4.94
CA THR A 123 21.67 -0.07 4.50
C THR A 123 22.06 -0.06 3.01
N GLU A 124 21.29 0.63 2.16
CA GLU A 124 21.54 0.73 0.72
C GLU A 124 22.61 1.76 0.36
N LYS A 125 22.85 2.79 1.19
CA LYS A 125 24.01 3.69 1.03
C LYS A 125 25.37 3.00 1.11
N GLN A 126 25.42 1.73 1.53
CA GLN A 126 26.63 0.93 1.49
C GLN A 126 26.86 0.25 0.12
N ILE A 127 25.91 0.34 -0.83
CA ILE A 127 25.94 -0.44 -2.07
C ILE A 127 26.00 0.43 -3.34
N THR A 128 25.66 1.72 -3.31
CA THR A 128 25.56 2.52 -4.54
C THR A 128 26.20 3.90 -4.48
N ASP A 129 27.52 3.95 -4.66
CA ASP A 129 28.22 5.16 -5.10
C ASP A 129 28.22 5.34 -6.63
N ASN A 130 27.64 4.42 -7.41
CA ASN A 130 27.59 4.52 -8.89
C ASN A 130 26.33 3.88 -9.47
N VAL A 131 25.16 4.48 -9.28
CA VAL A 131 23.99 4.17 -10.14
C VAL A 131 23.46 5.49 -10.66
N ASP A 132 23.64 5.70 -11.96
CA ASP A 132 23.05 6.80 -12.70
C ASP A 132 21.57 6.89 -12.33
N LYS A 133 21.17 8.02 -11.75
CA LYS A 133 19.77 8.28 -11.44
C LYS A 133 19.04 8.34 -12.77
N GLU A 134 18.36 7.25 -13.14
CA GLU A 134 17.41 7.30 -14.23
C GLU A 134 16.42 8.45 -14.00
N PRO A 135 16.00 9.16 -15.06
CA PRO A 135 15.35 10.44 -14.89
C PRO A 135 14.02 10.27 -14.15
N GLU A 136 13.84 11.05 -13.08
CA GLU A 136 12.50 11.39 -12.60
C GLU A 136 11.68 11.84 -13.81
N PHE A 137 10.56 11.17 -14.12
CA PHE A 137 9.71 11.64 -15.22
C PHE A 137 9.28 13.08 -14.91
N SER A 138 9.67 14.00 -15.79
CA SER A 138 9.42 15.43 -15.67
C SER A 138 8.00 15.74 -16.13
N GLY A 139 7.31 16.67 -15.45
CA GLY A 139 5.92 17.01 -15.78
C GLY A 139 4.85 16.28 -14.95
N SER A 140 3.62 16.16 -15.48
CA SER A 140 2.49 15.53 -14.79
C SER A 140 2.32 14.06 -15.18
N LEU A 141 1.74 13.26 -14.28
CA LEU A 141 1.40 11.87 -14.55
C LEU A 141 0.46 11.76 -15.76
N TYR A 142 -0.48 12.70 -15.88
CA TYR A 142 -1.40 12.74 -17.01
C TYR A 142 -0.67 12.97 -18.33
N ALA A 143 0.27 13.92 -18.40
CA ALA A 143 1.05 14.17 -19.61
C ALA A 143 1.88 12.94 -20.01
N LEU A 144 2.46 12.24 -19.04
CA LEU A 144 3.21 11.00 -19.27
C LEU A 144 2.30 9.89 -19.82
N LEU A 145 1.09 9.75 -19.28
CA LEU A 145 0.12 8.79 -19.80
C LEU A 145 -0.34 9.17 -21.21
N CYS A 146 -0.58 10.46 -21.49
CA CYS A 146 -0.88 10.92 -22.85
C CYS A 146 0.25 10.57 -23.82
N ASP A 147 1.51 10.66 -23.37
CA ASP A 147 2.67 10.31 -24.18
C ASP A 147 2.72 8.81 -24.53
N VAL A 148 2.41 7.95 -23.56
CA VAL A 148 2.36 6.50 -23.70
C VAL A 148 1.16 6.03 -24.53
N TYR A 149 0.02 6.70 -24.40
CA TYR A 149 -1.25 6.35 -25.06
C TYR A 149 -1.59 7.24 -26.27
N LYS A 150 -0.61 7.95 -26.87
CA LYS A 150 -0.84 8.90 -28.01
C LYS A 150 -1.77 8.39 -29.10
N LYS A 151 -1.69 7.10 -29.44
CA LYS A 151 -2.49 6.47 -30.50
C LYS A 151 -3.90 6.06 -30.06
N ASP A 152 -4.13 5.95 -28.75
CA ASP A 152 -5.37 5.45 -28.13
C ASP A 152 -5.88 6.39 -27.03
N MET A 153 -5.96 7.69 -27.31
CA MET A 153 -6.39 8.70 -26.33
C MET A 153 -7.79 8.43 -25.77
N GLU A 154 -8.71 7.90 -26.58
CA GLU A 154 -10.05 7.50 -26.12
C GLU A 154 -9.98 6.38 -25.07
N LYS A 155 -9.06 5.42 -25.24
CA LYS A 155 -8.81 4.35 -24.25
C LYS A 155 -8.30 4.96 -22.94
N LEU A 156 -7.35 5.89 -23.00
CA LEU A 156 -6.84 6.60 -21.82
C LEU A 156 -7.94 7.37 -21.09
N ASN A 157 -8.73 8.16 -21.82
CA ASN A 157 -9.82 8.94 -21.25
C ASN A 157 -10.83 8.04 -20.53
N LYS A 158 -11.25 6.94 -21.16
CA LYS A 158 -12.13 5.96 -20.55
C LYS A 158 -11.54 5.39 -19.26
N MET A 159 -10.29 4.94 -19.32
CA MET A 159 -9.60 4.38 -18.14
C MET A 159 -9.49 5.38 -16.99
N ILE A 160 -9.29 6.68 -17.27
CA ILE A 160 -9.28 7.73 -16.25
C ILE A 160 -10.67 7.94 -15.69
N ILE A 161 -11.69 8.13 -16.52
CA ILE A 161 -13.09 8.36 -16.08
C ILE A 161 -13.59 7.22 -15.19
N ASP A 162 -13.15 6.00 -15.46
CA ASP A 162 -13.46 4.80 -14.68
C ASP A 162 -12.79 4.77 -13.29
N LEU A 163 -11.98 5.78 -12.93
CA LEU A 163 -11.46 5.94 -11.57
C LEU A 163 -12.58 6.45 -10.65
N PRO A 164 -12.77 5.82 -9.47
CA PRO A 164 -13.84 6.21 -8.57
C PRO A 164 -13.49 7.50 -7.82
N VAL A 165 -14.46 8.39 -7.66
CA VAL A 165 -14.31 9.66 -6.95
C VAL A 165 -15.35 9.78 -5.85
N THR A 166 -16.60 9.39 -6.15
CA THR A 166 -17.68 9.43 -5.16
C THR A 166 -17.56 8.27 -4.19
N ARG A 167 -18.17 8.42 -3.02
CA ARG A 167 -18.14 7.39 -1.99
C ARG A 167 -18.76 6.08 -2.51
N GLU A 168 -19.84 6.19 -3.28
CA GLU A 168 -20.57 5.09 -3.87
C GLU A 168 -19.73 4.33 -4.89
N GLU A 169 -19.05 5.06 -5.79
CA GLU A 169 -18.12 4.47 -6.77
C GLU A 169 -16.96 3.75 -6.09
N ILE A 170 -16.42 4.36 -5.03
CA ILE A 170 -15.34 3.80 -4.22
C ILE A 170 -15.79 2.49 -3.54
N HIS A 171 -17.03 2.41 -3.06
CA HIS A 171 -17.59 1.18 -2.46
C HIS A 171 -17.82 0.07 -3.49
N ALA A 172 -18.18 0.44 -4.73
CA ALA A 172 -18.42 -0.52 -5.81
C ALA A 172 -17.13 -1.04 -6.48
N ALA A 173 -15.98 -0.44 -6.17
CA ALA A 173 -14.71 -0.80 -6.81
C ALA A 173 -14.23 -2.21 -6.41
N PRO A 174 -14.06 -3.14 -7.37
CA PRO A 174 -13.75 -4.55 -7.07
C PRO A 174 -12.32 -4.77 -6.56
N GLU A 175 -11.39 -3.85 -6.83
CA GLU A 175 -9.96 -4.02 -6.57
C GLU A 175 -9.59 -3.80 -5.10
N LEU A 176 -10.40 -3.03 -4.37
CA LEU A 176 -10.14 -2.70 -2.98
C LEU A 176 -11.47 -2.55 -2.23
N SER A 177 -11.83 -3.56 -1.43
CA SER A 177 -13.00 -3.45 -0.56
C SER A 177 -12.73 -2.45 0.57
N ILE A 178 -13.10 -1.20 0.37
CA ILE A 178 -12.80 -0.11 1.30
C ILE A 178 -13.58 -0.24 2.62
N ASP A 179 -14.70 -0.96 2.63
CA ASP A 179 -15.43 -1.29 3.87
C ASP A 179 -14.61 -2.13 4.85
N ILE A 180 -13.63 -2.87 4.36
CA ILE A 180 -12.65 -3.59 5.18
C ILE A 180 -11.85 -2.59 6.03
N TYR A 181 -11.43 -1.47 5.44
CA TYR A 181 -10.69 -0.39 6.11
C TYR A 181 -11.57 0.48 7.01
N ARG A 182 -12.90 0.50 6.80
CA ARG A 182 -13.84 1.06 7.78
C ARG A 182 -13.87 0.18 9.02
N LYS A 183 -14.02 -1.15 8.90
CA LYS A 183 -14.05 -2.04 10.08
C LYS A 183 -12.76 -2.05 10.92
N VAL A 184 -11.65 -1.49 10.42
CA VAL A 184 -10.39 -1.36 11.17
C VAL A 184 -10.61 -0.68 12.53
N HIS A 185 -11.58 0.24 12.66
CA HIS A 185 -11.82 1.02 13.88
C HIS A 185 -12.71 0.37 14.96
N SER A 186 -13.30 -0.81 14.74
CA SER A 186 -14.32 -1.32 15.67
C SER A 186 -13.78 -2.05 16.92
N GLN A 187 -12.45 -2.15 17.07
CA GLN A 187 -11.80 -2.83 18.21
C GLN A 187 -10.48 -2.14 18.59
N TYR A 188 -10.02 -2.37 19.83
CA TYR A 188 -8.74 -1.91 20.42
C TYR A 188 -7.47 -2.23 19.59
N VAL A 189 -7.60 -3.08 18.57
CA VAL A 189 -6.55 -3.75 17.80
C VAL A 189 -6.48 -3.26 16.34
N THR A 190 -6.73 -1.96 16.14
CA THR A 190 -6.88 -1.28 14.83
C THR A 190 -5.69 -1.46 13.87
N VAL A 191 -4.45 -1.21 14.31
CA VAL A 191 -3.29 -1.25 13.41
C VAL A 191 -2.98 -2.66 12.91
N PHE A 192 -3.21 -3.68 13.72
CA PHE A 192 -3.03 -5.07 13.28
C PHE A 192 -4.11 -5.54 12.34
N ARG A 193 -5.36 -5.08 12.51
CA ARG A 193 -6.41 -5.36 11.53
C ARG A 193 -6.00 -4.85 10.16
N LEU A 194 -5.46 -3.63 10.10
CA LEU A 194 -4.85 -3.10 8.89
C LEU A 194 -3.76 -4.03 8.36
N PHE A 195 -2.84 -4.49 9.21
CA PHE A 195 -1.80 -5.45 8.83
C PHE A 195 -2.36 -6.75 8.22
N CYS A 196 -3.38 -7.34 8.85
CA CYS A 196 -4.04 -8.55 8.35
C CYS A 196 -4.68 -8.32 6.99
N TYR A 197 -5.30 -7.16 6.76
CA TYR A 197 -5.90 -6.82 5.48
C TYR A 197 -4.87 -6.63 4.38
N GLU A 198 -3.75 -5.96 4.66
CA GLU A 198 -2.64 -5.85 3.71
C GLU A 198 -2.05 -7.23 3.39
N CYS A 199 -1.83 -8.08 4.39
CA CYS A 199 -1.37 -9.46 4.16
C CYS A 199 -2.36 -10.25 3.30
N ARG A 200 -3.66 -10.09 3.55
CA ARG A 200 -4.68 -10.75 2.74
C ARG A 200 -4.67 -10.29 1.30
N ARG A 201 -4.58 -8.98 1.09
CA ARG A 201 -4.54 -8.37 -0.23
C ARG A 201 -3.29 -8.80 -0.99
N LEU A 202 -2.15 -8.99 -0.33
CA LEU A 202 -0.89 -9.43 -0.97
C LEU A 202 -0.83 -10.95 -1.22
N GLY A 203 -1.83 -11.72 -0.78
CA GLY A 203 -1.84 -13.18 -0.94
C GLY A 203 -1.15 -13.97 0.18
N TYR A 204 -0.60 -13.30 1.21
CA TYR A 204 -0.02 -13.96 2.39
C TYR A 204 -1.05 -14.61 3.33
N PHE A 205 -2.36 -14.51 3.03
CA PHE A 205 -3.42 -14.94 3.95
C PHE A 205 -3.46 -16.44 4.19
N HIS A 206 -3.17 -17.24 3.17
CA HIS A 206 -3.40 -18.69 3.25
C HIS A 206 -2.54 -19.34 4.35
N ASP A 207 -1.36 -18.78 4.60
CA ASP A 207 -0.43 -19.28 5.63
C ASP A 207 -0.60 -18.55 6.98
N LEU A 208 -1.14 -17.32 6.96
CA LEU A 208 -1.18 -16.46 8.14
C LEU A 208 -2.56 -16.34 8.81
N GLU A 209 -3.64 -16.83 8.20
CA GLU A 209 -5.01 -16.66 8.71
C GLU A 209 -5.20 -17.26 10.12
N GLN A 210 -4.75 -18.49 10.34
CA GLN A 210 -4.92 -19.17 11.63
C GLN A 210 -4.07 -18.52 12.74
N PRO A 211 -2.77 -18.24 12.53
CA PRO A 211 -1.98 -17.45 13.49
C PRO A 211 -2.58 -16.07 13.81
N MET A 212 -3.10 -15.36 12.80
CA MET A 212 -3.74 -14.05 12.99
C MET A 212 -5.03 -14.15 13.80
N LYS A 213 -5.88 -15.15 13.55
CA LYS A 213 -7.08 -15.42 14.35
C LYS A 213 -6.74 -15.80 15.79
N ALA A 214 -5.70 -16.60 16.00
CA ALA A 214 -5.23 -16.97 17.32
C ALA A 214 -4.76 -15.74 18.12
N MET A 215 -3.98 -14.85 17.49
CA MET A 215 -3.56 -13.60 18.11
C MET A 215 -4.76 -12.73 18.53
N ILE A 216 -5.76 -12.55 17.66
CA ILE A 216 -6.96 -11.77 17.98
C ILE A 216 -7.72 -12.33 19.20
N ARG A 217 -7.74 -13.66 19.39
CA ARG A 217 -8.44 -14.31 20.51
C ARG A 217 -7.70 -14.21 21.85
N ILE A 218 -6.36 -14.21 21.82
CA ILE A 218 -5.53 -14.18 23.03
C ILE A 218 -5.48 -12.79 23.65
N ILE A 219 -5.71 -11.75 22.85
CA ILE A 219 -5.54 -10.37 23.29
C ILE A 219 -6.81 -9.87 23.99
N ASN A 220 -6.67 -9.62 25.29
CA ASN A 220 -7.65 -8.85 26.04
C ASN A 220 -7.56 -7.37 25.66
N SER A 221 -8.70 -6.68 25.68
CA SER A 221 -8.85 -5.26 25.32
C SER A 221 -7.92 -4.29 26.07
N GLU A 222 -7.30 -4.73 27.16
CA GLU A 222 -6.45 -3.91 28.03
C GLU A 222 -5.01 -3.75 27.51
N GLU A 223 -4.50 -4.65 26.65
CA GLU A 223 -3.10 -4.61 26.16
C GLU A 223 -2.92 -3.82 24.83
N THR A 224 -3.68 -2.73 24.67
CA THR A 224 -3.67 -1.87 23.46
C THR A 224 -2.27 -1.42 23.02
N GLU A 225 -1.41 -1.03 23.96
CA GLU A 225 -0.07 -0.53 23.66
C GLU A 225 0.86 -1.62 23.14
N LYS A 226 0.89 -2.79 23.81
CA LYS A 226 1.71 -3.94 23.39
C LYS A 226 1.37 -4.32 21.96
N PHE A 227 0.09 -4.34 21.66
CA PHE A 227 -0.36 -4.74 20.34
C PHE A 227 -0.13 -3.67 19.27
N HIS A 228 -0.22 -2.39 19.62
CA HIS A 228 0.25 -1.32 18.73
C HIS A 228 1.74 -1.51 18.39
N LYS A 229 2.58 -1.82 19.38
CA LYS A 229 4.01 -2.11 19.18
C LYS A 229 4.23 -3.35 18.31
N LEU A 230 3.51 -4.44 18.55
CA LEU A 230 3.53 -5.64 17.70
C LEU A 230 3.18 -5.30 16.26
N SER A 231 2.07 -4.57 16.05
CA SER A 231 1.62 -4.19 14.71
C SER A 231 2.67 -3.35 13.98
N CYS A 232 3.30 -2.42 14.68
CA CYS A 232 4.38 -1.60 14.11
C CYS A 232 5.61 -2.45 13.76
N ALA A 233 5.96 -3.42 14.60
CA ALA A 233 7.06 -4.34 14.35
C ALA A 233 6.77 -5.23 13.12
N LEU A 234 5.56 -5.79 13.03
CA LEU A 234 5.11 -6.60 11.90
C LEU A 234 5.14 -5.82 10.59
N PHE A 235 4.59 -4.59 10.57
CA PHE A 235 4.68 -3.73 9.38
C PHE A 235 6.12 -3.39 9.00
N PHE A 236 6.98 -3.13 9.98
CA PHE A 236 8.39 -2.82 9.71
C PHE A 236 9.07 -4.02 9.04
N MET A 237 8.89 -5.22 9.60
CA MET A 237 9.45 -6.46 9.06
C MET A 237 8.81 -6.87 7.73
N LEU A 238 7.55 -6.54 7.48
CA LEU A 238 6.96 -6.73 6.16
C LEU A 238 7.61 -5.80 5.13
N MET A 239 7.79 -4.53 5.48
CA MET A 239 8.44 -3.54 4.61
C MET A 239 9.94 -3.79 4.40
N TYR A 240 10.58 -4.51 5.32
CA TYR A 240 12.00 -4.78 5.33
C TYR A 240 12.25 -6.26 5.53
N TRP A 241 12.67 -6.93 4.45
CA TRP A 241 13.15 -8.29 4.55
C TRP A 241 14.54 -8.30 5.22
N ASP A 242 14.63 -8.93 6.39
CA ASP A 242 15.90 -9.23 7.03
C ASP A 242 16.44 -10.59 6.58
N LYS A 243 17.77 -10.73 6.57
CA LYS A 243 18.44 -11.99 6.16
C LYS A 243 18.03 -13.20 7.01
N ASP A 244 17.56 -12.96 8.23
CA ASP A 244 17.17 -14.00 9.19
C ASP A 244 15.71 -14.47 9.01
N ASP A 245 14.97 -13.90 8.05
CA ASP A 245 13.54 -14.14 7.83
C ASP A 245 12.75 -14.15 9.15
N SER A 246 12.97 -13.10 9.95
CA SER A 246 12.41 -12.99 11.30
C SER A 246 10.89 -12.94 11.28
N LEU A 247 10.29 -12.44 10.19
CA LEU A 247 8.84 -12.37 10.04
C LEU A 247 8.22 -13.77 9.89
N SER A 248 8.72 -14.58 8.95
CA SER A 248 8.20 -15.94 8.76
C SER A 248 8.49 -16.81 9.97
N SER A 249 9.68 -16.67 10.56
CA SER A 249 10.02 -17.32 11.82
C SER A 249 9.01 -17.01 12.91
N PHE A 250 8.67 -15.72 13.11
CA PHE A 250 7.68 -15.32 14.11
C PHE A 250 6.34 -16.03 13.89
N PHE A 251 5.82 -16.04 12.65
CA PHE A 251 4.56 -16.72 12.36
C PHE A 251 4.63 -18.24 12.51
N TYR A 252 5.74 -18.86 12.14
CA TYR A 252 5.96 -20.29 12.36
C TYR A 252 5.88 -20.63 13.85
N TRP A 253 6.53 -19.84 14.71
CA TRP A 253 6.47 -20.02 16.17
C TRP A 253 5.05 -19.91 16.73
N LEU A 254 4.20 -19.08 16.14
CA LEU A 254 2.79 -18.95 16.55
C LEU A 254 1.93 -20.16 16.14
N PHE A 255 2.41 -20.99 15.20
CA PHE A 255 1.65 -22.11 14.62
C PHE A 255 2.07 -23.50 15.14
N ILE A 256 3.14 -23.60 15.94
CA ILE A 256 3.66 -24.87 16.44
C ILE A 256 2.54 -25.67 17.18
N PRO A 257 2.10 -26.83 16.65
CA PRO A 257 0.99 -27.60 17.18
C PRO A 257 1.18 -28.05 18.65
N GLU A 258 2.42 -28.27 19.09
CA GLU A 258 2.77 -28.64 20.47
C GLU A 258 2.50 -27.50 21.47
N ALA A 259 2.34 -26.25 21.01
CA ALA A 259 2.04 -25.11 21.89
C ALA A 259 0.59 -25.08 22.40
N LYS A 260 -0.29 -25.98 21.93
CA LYS A 260 -1.74 -26.02 22.26
C LYS A 260 -2.04 -26.07 23.77
N ASN A 261 -1.11 -26.54 24.60
CA ASN A 261 -1.31 -26.68 26.05
C ASN A 261 -0.68 -25.55 26.92
N PHE A 262 0.08 -24.61 26.34
CA PHE A 262 0.76 -23.51 27.07
C PHE A 262 0.43 -22.10 26.52
N HIS A 263 -0.75 -21.98 25.89
CA HIS A 263 -0.97 -21.02 24.80
C HIS A 263 -0.77 -19.54 25.16
N SER A 264 -1.31 -18.99 26.25
CA SER A 264 -1.23 -17.51 26.42
C SER A 264 0.14 -17.02 26.89
N LYS A 265 0.75 -17.65 27.91
CA LYS A 265 2.01 -17.16 28.51
C LYS A 265 3.20 -17.31 27.56
N TYR A 266 3.27 -18.43 26.83
CA TYR A 266 4.34 -18.66 25.86
C TYR A 266 4.24 -17.73 24.64
N MET A 267 3.03 -17.57 24.09
CA MET A 267 2.76 -16.64 22.99
C MET A 267 3.02 -15.19 23.39
N ASN A 268 2.65 -14.81 24.63
CA ASN A 268 2.94 -13.49 25.17
C ASN A 268 4.44 -13.24 25.24
N LYS A 269 5.23 -14.19 25.75
CA LYS A 269 6.69 -14.08 25.79
C LYS A 269 7.29 -13.96 24.39
N LYS A 270 6.90 -14.81 23.44
CA LYS A 270 7.41 -14.75 22.05
C LYS A 270 7.03 -13.45 21.35
N THR A 271 5.84 -12.93 21.62
CA THR A 271 5.41 -11.61 21.16
C THR A 271 6.29 -10.50 21.74
N ASP A 272 6.57 -10.54 23.05
CA ASP A 272 7.44 -9.56 23.70
C ASP A 272 8.88 -9.65 23.18
N ASP A 273 9.40 -10.86 22.99
CA ASP A 273 10.73 -11.11 22.43
C ASP A 273 10.83 -10.55 21.00
N PHE A 274 9.82 -10.76 20.16
CA PHE A 274 9.77 -10.22 18.78
C PHE A 274 9.68 -8.69 18.77
N ILE A 275 8.80 -8.10 19.59
CA ILE A 275 8.71 -6.64 19.73
C ILE A 275 10.07 -6.10 20.17
N ALA A 276 10.67 -6.66 21.22
CA ALA A 276 11.94 -6.24 21.74
C ALA A 276 13.06 -6.36 20.69
N LEU A 277 13.08 -7.44 19.92
CA LEU A 277 14.03 -7.66 18.83
C LEU A 277 13.93 -6.54 17.79
N VAL A 278 12.75 -6.29 17.25
CA VAL A 278 12.54 -5.29 16.17
C VAL A 278 12.76 -3.87 16.69
N TYR A 279 12.33 -3.56 17.91
CA TYR A 279 12.55 -2.24 18.50
C TYR A 279 14.02 -1.98 18.86
N LYS A 280 14.71 -2.97 19.44
CA LYS A 280 16.13 -2.85 19.76
C LYS A 280 16.98 -2.72 18.48
N LYS A 281 16.73 -3.57 17.48
CA LYS A 281 17.50 -3.57 16.23
C LYS A 281 17.19 -2.36 15.34
N TYR A 282 15.92 -1.93 15.27
CA TYR A 282 15.46 -1.07 14.18
C TYR A 282 14.60 0.13 14.58
N LEU A 283 13.63 -0.05 15.50
CA LEU A 283 12.62 1.00 15.78
C LEU A 283 12.95 1.92 16.96
N SER A 284 14.05 1.71 17.69
CA SER A 284 14.45 2.57 18.80
C SER A 284 14.77 4.00 18.32
N PRO A 285 14.52 5.05 19.13
CA PRO A 285 14.87 6.40 18.76
C PRO A 285 16.39 6.49 18.60
N ALA A 286 16.83 6.77 17.37
CA ALA A 286 18.20 7.00 16.94
C ALA A 286 19.21 7.38 18.05
N THR A 287 19.90 6.41 18.64
CA THR A 287 21.14 6.66 19.40
C THR A 287 22.35 6.90 18.47
N LYS A 288 22.13 7.01 17.15
CA LYS A 288 23.19 7.28 16.16
C LYS A 288 23.07 8.64 15.45
N ARG A 289 22.23 9.57 15.91
CA ARG A 289 22.24 10.98 15.42
C ARG A 289 23.25 11.89 16.14
N ARG A 290 24.10 11.38 17.03
CA ARG A 290 25.02 12.18 17.88
C ARG A 290 26.51 11.79 17.83
N LYS A 291 26.99 11.08 16.80
CA LYS A 291 28.45 10.80 16.64
C LYS A 291 29.09 11.35 15.37
N LYS A 292 28.40 12.23 14.65
CA LYS A 292 28.99 13.06 13.59
C LYS A 292 28.44 14.49 13.70
N LYS A 293 28.91 15.20 14.71
CA LYS A 293 29.11 16.64 14.70
C LYS A 293 30.45 16.88 15.39
#